data_AF-A0A9D7FLX7-F1
#
_entry.id   AF-A0A9D7FLX7-F1
#
_cell.length_a   1.000
_cell.length_b   1.000
_cell.length_c   1.000
_cell.angle_alpha   90.00
_cell.angle_beta   90.00
_cell.angle_gamma   90.00
#
_symmetry.space_group_name_H-M   'P 1'
#
loop_
_entity.id
_entity.type
_entity.pdbx_description
1 polymer ?
#
loop_
_entity_poly.entity_id
_entity_poly.type
_entity_poly.pdbx_seq_one_letter_code
_entity_poly.pdbx_strand_id
1 'polypeptide(L)'
;MIFFYKELAYRVMATIWLKTGAWVWMFARSEWHIGASGLIYGFVCFLFFSGIFRRDTRLTAISLLVTFLYGSLVWGILPVNQIVSWESHLFGSIAGLFSAYYYRLEGPKRPKPQWEIDEEYELLHPQVQEIEEGEHDLENLTPPEEKNSEIVNKISTPTEWKISYTITSKPSESSENKGD
;
A
#
# COMPACT_ATOMS: atom_id res chain seq x y z
N MET A 1 -6.51 2.28 5.45
CA MET A 1 -5.42 2.79 6.31
C MET A 1 -4.84 1.69 7.21
N ILE A 2 -5.66 1.03 8.04
CA ILE A 2 -5.20 0.01 9.01
C ILE A 2 -4.52 -1.21 8.35
N PHE A 3 -4.94 -1.61 7.14
CA PHE A 3 -4.37 -2.75 6.43
C PHE A 3 -2.97 -2.51 5.80
N PHE A 4 -2.58 -1.25 5.53
CA PHE A 4 -1.28 -0.91 4.92
C PHE A 4 -0.29 -0.25 5.91
N TYR A 5 -0.74 0.16 7.10
CA TYR A 5 -0.02 1.08 7.99
C TYR A 5 -0.16 0.69 9.49
N LYS A 6 -0.10 -0.59 9.88
CA LYS A 6 -0.41 -1.00 11.26
C LYS A 6 0.36 -0.26 12.36
N GLU A 7 1.61 0.13 12.13
CA GLU A 7 2.44 0.89 13.08
C GLU A 7 2.23 2.42 13.00
N LEU A 8 2.12 2.96 11.78
CA LEU A 8 2.09 4.41 11.55
C LEU A 8 0.67 5.01 11.60
N ALA A 9 -0.37 4.22 11.29
CA ALA A 9 -1.76 4.68 11.27
C ALA A 9 -2.22 5.16 12.64
N TYR A 10 -1.90 4.43 13.71
CA TYR A 10 -2.28 4.83 15.07
C TYR A 10 -1.56 6.09 15.53
N ARG A 11 -0.28 6.26 15.16
CA ARG A 11 0.47 7.50 15.44
C ARG A 11 -0.16 8.69 14.74
N VAL A 12 -0.43 8.58 13.44
CA VAL A 12 -1.06 9.64 12.63
C VAL A 12 -2.46 9.96 13.15
N MET A 13 -3.27 8.94 13.44
CA MET A 13 -4.61 9.11 14.00
C MET A 13 -4.58 9.83 15.35
N ALA A 14 -3.68 9.42 16.26
CA ALA A 14 -3.50 10.09 17.55
C ALA A 14 -3.01 11.54 17.37
N THR A 15 -2.07 11.79 16.45
CA THR A 15 -1.57 13.16 16.22
C THR A 15 -2.67 14.06 15.66
N ILE A 16 -3.45 13.58 14.69
CA ILE A 16 -4.57 14.33 14.12
C ILE A 16 -5.63 14.57 15.19
N TRP A 17 -6.00 13.55 15.97
CA TRP A 17 -6.98 13.69 17.05
C TRP A 17 -6.56 14.72 18.10
N LEU A 18 -5.32 14.62 18.62
CA LEU A 18 -4.80 15.53 19.64
C LEU A 18 -4.65 16.97 19.12
N LYS A 19 -4.07 17.16 17.93
CA LYS A 19 -3.89 18.50 17.35
C LYS A 19 -5.22 19.16 17.02
N THR A 20 -6.15 18.40 16.45
CA THR A 20 -7.50 18.91 16.14
C THR A 20 -8.22 19.32 17.42
N GLY A 21 -8.21 18.47 18.45
CA GLY A 21 -8.81 18.78 19.75
C GLY A 21 -8.16 19.99 20.42
N ALA A 22 -6.83 20.08 20.43
CA ALA A 22 -6.10 21.21 21.01
C ALA A 22 -6.39 22.54 20.31
N TRP A 23 -6.45 22.56 18.97
CA TRP A 23 -6.73 23.78 18.22
C TRP A 23 -8.19 24.22 18.31
N VAL A 24 -9.12 23.27 18.27
CA VAL A 24 -10.55 23.57 18.52
C VAL A 24 -10.72 24.13 19.93
N TRP A 25 -10.07 23.55 20.94
CA TRP A 25 -10.14 24.05 22.31
C TRP A 25 -9.58 25.47 22.48
N MET A 26 -8.53 25.84 21.74
CA MET A 26 -7.91 27.18 21.84
C MET A 26 -8.63 28.26 21.02
N PHE A 27 -9.23 27.92 19.88
CA PHE A 27 -9.67 28.91 18.89
C PHE A 27 -11.16 28.84 18.51
N ALA A 28 -11.88 27.79 18.90
CA ALA A 28 -13.29 27.66 18.56
C ALA A 28 -14.18 28.38 19.59
N ARG A 29 -15.30 28.91 19.11
CA ARG A 29 -16.27 29.66 19.92
C ARG A 29 -16.97 28.77 20.95
N SER A 30 -17.70 29.36 21.90
CA SER A 30 -18.45 28.63 22.93
C SER A 30 -19.74 28.00 22.37
N GLU A 31 -19.62 27.13 21.37
CA GLU A 31 -20.72 26.33 20.82
C GLU A 31 -20.44 24.83 20.99
N TRP A 32 -21.45 23.98 20.80
CA TRP A 32 -21.32 22.54 20.94
C TRP A 32 -20.43 21.96 19.83
N HIS A 33 -19.13 21.87 20.11
CA HIS A 33 -18.13 21.31 19.22
C HIS A 33 -17.91 19.81 19.48
N ILE A 34 -18.99 19.02 19.41
CA ILE A 34 -18.90 17.56 19.42
C ILE A 34 -19.07 17.07 17.99
N GLY A 35 -17.99 16.55 17.41
CA GLY A 35 -18.07 15.96 16.07
C GLY A 35 -16.83 15.20 15.69
N ALA A 36 -17.01 13.92 15.33
CA ALA A 36 -16.01 13.13 14.62
C ALA A 36 -15.72 13.69 13.21
N SER A 37 -16.50 14.66 12.74
CA SER A 37 -16.34 15.27 11.42
C SER A 37 -14.99 15.97 11.27
N GLY A 38 -14.47 16.67 12.29
CA GLY A 38 -13.13 17.27 12.22
C GLY A 38 -12.02 16.26 11.91
N LEU A 39 -12.13 15.02 12.42
CA LEU A 39 -11.20 13.94 12.08
C LEU A 39 -11.32 13.51 10.62
N ILE A 40 -12.53 13.40 10.07
CA ILE A 40 -12.75 13.04 8.67
C ILE A 40 -12.07 14.05 7.77
N TYR A 41 -12.25 15.35 8.04
CA TYR A 41 -11.61 16.43 7.30
C TYR A 41 -10.08 16.39 7.43
N GLY A 42 -9.58 16.10 8.64
CA GLY A 42 -8.16 15.91 8.88
C GLY A 42 -7.57 14.70 8.14
N PHE A 43 -8.27 13.57 8.08
CA PHE A 43 -7.82 12.40 7.34
C PHE A 43 -7.83 12.62 5.83
N VAL A 44 -8.87 13.25 5.29
CA VAL A 44 -8.95 13.54 3.85
C VAL A 44 -7.83 14.51 3.44
N CYS A 45 -7.62 15.59 4.19
CA CYS A 45 -6.49 16.50 3.95
C CYS A 45 -5.14 15.79 4.10
N PHE A 46 -4.97 14.98 5.16
CA PHE A 46 -3.74 14.21 5.37
C PHE A 46 -3.43 13.32 4.17
N LEU A 47 -4.41 12.54 3.67
CA LEU A 47 -4.21 11.65 2.53
C LEU A 47 -3.89 12.41 1.24
N PHE A 48 -4.59 13.51 0.99
CA PHE A 48 -4.39 14.34 -0.19
C PHE A 48 -2.96 14.90 -0.23
N PHE A 49 -2.55 15.60 0.82
CA PHE A 49 -1.23 16.22 0.89
C PHE A 49 -0.10 15.21 1.05
N SER A 50 -0.32 14.10 1.77
CA SER A 50 0.64 12.99 1.87
C SER A 50 0.88 12.35 0.51
N GLY A 51 -0.16 12.16 -0.30
CA GLY A 51 -0.04 11.70 -1.68
C GLY A 51 0.76 12.65 -2.56
N ILE A 52 0.53 13.97 -2.43
CA ILE A 52 1.29 15.00 -3.14
C ILE A 52 2.77 14.98 -2.73
N PHE A 53 3.07 15.02 -1.43
CA PHE A 53 4.45 15.08 -0.95
C PHE A 53 5.25 13.82 -1.27
N ARG A 54 4.58 12.66 -1.35
CA ARG A 54 5.23 11.37 -1.57
C ARG A 54 5.13 10.89 -3.01
N ARG A 55 4.55 11.70 -3.91
CA ARG A 55 4.26 11.36 -5.31
C ARG A 55 3.49 10.03 -5.44
N ASP A 56 2.61 9.75 -4.48
CA ASP A 56 1.76 8.55 -4.50
C ASP A 56 0.37 8.93 -5.01
N THR A 57 0.18 8.72 -6.33
CA THR A 57 -1.07 9.03 -7.03
C THR A 57 -2.26 8.24 -6.49
N ARG A 58 -2.05 7.06 -5.87
CA ARG A 58 -3.13 6.25 -5.32
C ARG A 58 -3.74 6.90 -4.09
N LEU A 59 -2.90 7.44 -3.18
CA LEU A 59 -3.39 8.14 -1.99
C LEU A 59 -4.15 9.41 -2.36
N THR A 60 -3.62 10.18 -3.31
CA THR A 60 -4.31 11.37 -3.84
C THR A 60 -5.62 10.99 -4.51
N ALA A 61 -5.66 9.98 -5.36
CA ALA A 61 -6.89 9.53 -6.03
C ALA A 61 -7.96 9.08 -5.03
N ILE A 62 -7.60 8.31 -4.00
CA ILE A 62 -8.54 7.91 -2.94
C ILE A 62 -9.08 9.13 -2.21
N SER A 63 -8.23 10.09 -1.84
CA SER A 63 -8.68 11.31 -1.14
C SER A 63 -9.60 12.17 -2.01
N LEU A 64 -9.34 12.26 -3.31
CA LEU A 64 -10.19 12.97 -4.27
C LEU A 64 -11.51 12.24 -4.48
N LEU A 65 -11.50 10.92 -4.57
CA LEU A 65 -12.71 10.11 -4.66
C LEU A 65 -13.58 10.29 -3.42
N VAL A 66 -12.99 10.24 -2.22
CA VAL A 66 -13.72 10.51 -0.97
C VAL A 66 -14.28 11.93 -0.98
N THR A 67 -13.48 12.93 -1.37
CA THR A 67 -13.94 14.33 -1.47
C THR A 67 -15.09 14.49 -2.47
N PHE A 68 -15.06 13.77 -3.58
CA PHE A 68 -16.08 13.80 -4.61
C PHE A 68 -17.38 13.13 -4.17
N LEU A 69 -17.30 11.90 -3.62
CA LEU A 69 -18.46 11.16 -3.11
C LEU A 69 -19.10 11.88 -1.92
N TYR A 70 -18.26 12.52 -1.10
CA TYR A 70 -18.65 13.34 0.03
C TYR A 70 -18.55 14.82 -0.39
N GLY A 71 -19.22 15.19 -1.49
CA GLY A 71 -19.10 16.49 -2.16
C GLY A 71 -19.33 17.73 -1.29
N SER A 72 -19.89 17.58 -0.08
CA SER A 72 -20.01 18.63 0.94
C SER A 72 -18.72 18.90 1.73
N LEU A 73 -17.67 18.07 1.60
CA LEU A 73 -16.41 18.24 2.33
C LEU A 73 -15.72 19.57 2.00
N VAL A 74 -15.74 20.02 0.74
CA VAL A 74 -15.12 21.31 0.40
C VAL A 74 -15.94 22.47 0.97
N TRP A 75 -17.27 22.37 0.87
CA TRP A 75 -18.19 23.40 1.33
C TRP A 75 -18.28 23.50 2.85
N GLY A 76 -18.05 22.40 3.58
CA GLY A 76 -18.14 22.39 5.04
C GLY A 76 -16.97 23.05 5.76
N ILE A 77 -15.90 23.42 5.05
CA ILE A 77 -14.83 24.29 5.59
C ILE A 77 -15.29 25.75 5.62
N LEU A 78 -16.21 26.14 4.74
CA LEU A 78 -16.69 27.51 4.63
C LEU A 78 -17.76 27.81 5.68
N PRO A 79 -17.84 29.07 6.17
CA PRO A 79 -18.81 29.49 7.18
C PRO A 79 -20.21 29.72 6.55
N VAL A 80 -20.78 28.70 5.89
CA VAL A 80 -22.08 28.81 5.18
C VAL A 80 -23.26 28.53 6.11
N ASN A 81 -23.10 27.64 7.09
CA ASN A 81 -24.12 27.29 8.08
C ASN A 81 -23.56 27.44 9.49
N GLN A 82 -24.10 28.37 10.27
CA GLN A 82 -23.64 28.64 11.64
C GLN A 82 -23.98 27.53 12.65
N ILE A 83 -24.96 26.67 12.31
CA ILE A 83 -25.39 25.53 13.14
C ILE A 83 -24.36 24.38 13.11
N VAL A 84 -23.51 24.31 12.08
CA VAL A 84 -22.49 23.27 11.90
C VAL A 84 -21.11 23.86 12.22
N SER A 85 -20.29 23.12 12.97
CA SER A 85 -18.95 23.55 13.39
C SER A 85 -17.94 23.55 12.24
N TRP A 86 -18.02 24.51 11.32
CA TRP A 86 -17.03 24.73 10.26
C TRP A 86 -15.62 24.96 10.83
N GLU A 87 -15.49 25.51 12.04
CA GLU A 87 -14.21 25.64 12.74
C GLU A 87 -13.55 24.29 12.98
N SER A 88 -14.32 23.29 13.41
CA SER A 88 -13.83 21.92 13.62
C SER A 88 -13.35 21.28 12.32
N HIS A 89 -14.06 21.54 11.21
CA HIS A 89 -13.65 21.11 9.88
C HIS A 89 -12.34 21.78 9.43
N LEU A 90 -12.24 23.10 9.59
CA LEU A 90 -11.04 23.87 9.23
C LEU A 90 -9.83 23.43 10.06
N PHE A 91 -9.94 23.40 11.39
CA PHE A 91 -8.83 23.02 12.26
C PHE A 91 -8.45 21.54 12.07
N GLY A 92 -9.42 20.67 11.78
CA GLY A 92 -9.18 19.30 11.36
C GLY A 92 -8.35 19.23 10.07
N SER A 93 -8.76 19.94 9.03
CA SER A 93 -8.03 20.02 7.75
C SER A 93 -6.60 20.55 7.92
N ILE A 94 -6.41 21.63 8.69
CA ILE A 94 -5.07 22.18 8.99
C ILE A 94 -4.25 21.13 9.73
N ALA A 95 -4.82 20.39 10.69
CA ALA A 95 -4.10 19.40 11.47
C ALA A 95 -3.65 18.23 10.58
N GLY A 96 -4.50 17.85 9.64
CA GLY A 96 -4.20 16.90 8.56
C GLY A 96 -3.03 17.34 7.69
N LEU A 97 -3.02 18.60 7.23
CA LEU A 97 -1.94 19.19 6.43
C LEU A 97 -0.61 19.20 7.20
N PHE A 98 -0.59 19.70 8.44
CA PHE A 98 0.63 19.71 9.26
C PHE A 98 1.15 18.30 9.54
N SER A 99 0.25 17.34 9.76
CA SER A 99 0.63 15.94 9.95
C SER A 99 1.18 15.34 8.65
N ALA A 100 0.62 15.65 7.49
CA ALA A 100 1.14 15.22 6.20
C ALA A 100 2.54 15.78 5.94
N TYR A 101 2.77 17.04 6.29
CA TYR A 101 4.09 17.66 6.19
C TYR A 101 5.10 17.02 7.15
N TYR A 102 4.72 16.82 8.42
CA TYR A 102 5.60 16.23 9.43
C TYR A 102 5.99 14.78 9.08
N TYR A 103 5.02 13.94 8.73
CA TYR A 103 5.27 12.53 8.40
C TYR A 103 5.65 12.29 6.93
N ARG A 104 6.03 13.33 6.17
CA ARG A 104 6.38 13.19 4.75
C ARG A 104 7.57 12.24 4.52
N LEU A 105 8.46 12.11 5.51
CA LEU A 105 9.66 11.28 5.45
C LEU A 105 9.48 9.87 6.04
N GLU A 106 8.45 9.66 6.88
CA GLU A 106 8.26 8.41 7.65
C GLU A 106 7.18 7.50 7.07
N GLY A 107 6.64 7.84 5.89
CA GLY A 107 5.60 7.05 5.23
C GLY A 107 6.14 5.88 4.38
N PRO A 108 5.33 4.85 4.09
CA PRO A 108 5.71 3.74 3.23
C PRO A 108 6.21 4.26 1.88
N LYS A 109 7.43 3.83 1.53
CA LYS A 109 8.05 4.15 0.26
C LYS A 109 7.16 3.60 -0.86
N ARG A 110 7.09 4.32 -1.99
CA ARG A 110 6.45 3.78 -3.19
C ARG A 110 7.06 2.39 -3.47
N PRO A 111 6.28 1.34 -3.73
CA PRO A 111 6.83 0.11 -4.28
C PRO A 111 7.52 0.49 -5.59
N LYS A 112 8.83 0.18 -5.69
CA LYS A 112 9.57 0.40 -6.94
C LYS A 112 8.94 -0.51 -8.02
N PRO A 113 8.62 0.00 -9.20
CA PRO A 113 8.21 -0.83 -10.31
C PRO A 113 9.37 -1.75 -10.75
N GLN A 114 9.04 -2.87 -11.39
CA GLN A 114 10.02 -3.92 -11.72
C GLN A 114 11.21 -3.38 -12.54
N TRP A 115 10.95 -2.55 -13.56
CA TRP A 115 12.00 -1.94 -14.39
C TRP A 115 13.00 -1.06 -13.61
N GLU A 116 12.58 -0.39 -12.53
CA GLU A 116 13.47 0.42 -11.68
C GLU A 116 14.35 -0.47 -10.77
N ILE A 117 13.92 -1.72 -10.52
CA ILE A 117 14.69 -2.75 -9.81
C ILE A 117 15.68 -3.39 -10.78
N ASP A 118 15.23 -3.69 -12.00
CA ASP A 118 16.05 -4.30 -13.05
C ASP A 118 17.21 -3.36 -13.44
N GLU A 119 16.95 -2.07 -13.71
CA GLU A 119 17.99 -1.07 -13.98
C GLU A 119 19.01 -0.91 -12.83
N GLU A 120 18.53 -0.92 -11.57
CA GLU A 120 19.41 -0.83 -10.39
C GLU A 120 20.27 -2.10 -10.23
N TYR A 121 19.70 -3.27 -10.51
CA TYR A 121 20.42 -4.54 -10.49
C TYR A 121 21.51 -4.58 -11.57
N GLU A 122 21.19 -4.11 -12.78
CA GLU A 122 22.11 -4.03 -13.90
C GLU A 122 23.28 -3.05 -13.62
N LEU A 123 22.99 -1.88 -13.03
CA LEU A 123 24.00 -0.92 -12.58
C LEU A 123 24.92 -1.47 -11.46
N LEU A 124 24.38 -2.30 -10.56
CA LEU A 124 25.14 -2.94 -9.49
C LEU A 124 25.91 -4.19 -9.96
N HIS A 125 25.42 -4.84 -11.01
CA HIS A 125 25.96 -6.07 -11.58
C HIS A 125 26.26 -5.90 -13.08
N PRO A 126 27.26 -5.08 -13.46
CA PRO A 126 27.60 -4.83 -14.86
C PRO A 126 28.00 -6.09 -15.65
N GLN A 127 28.34 -7.18 -14.95
CA GLN A 127 28.62 -8.49 -15.54
C GLN A 127 27.38 -9.13 -16.19
N VAL A 128 26.17 -8.74 -15.76
CA VAL A 128 24.90 -9.28 -16.26
C VAL A 128 24.63 -8.79 -17.69
N GLN A 129 24.97 -7.54 -18.00
CA GLN A 129 24.91 -7.01 -19.37
C GLN A 129 25.81 -7.80 -20.32
N GLU A 130 27.04 -8.10 -19.90
CA GLU A 130 28.00 -8.85 -20.71
C GLU A 130 27.55 -10.30 -20.96
N ILE A 131 26.86 -10.90 -19.98
CA ILE A 131 26.27 -12.23 -20.12
C ILE A 131 25.04 -12.20 -21.06
N GLU A 132 24.15 -11.22 -20.92
CA GLU A 132 22.98 -11.09 -21.81
C GLU A 132 23.38 -10.79 -23.26
N GLU A 133 24.35 -9.91 -23.50
CA GLU A 133 24.92 -9.68 -24.83
C GLU A 133 25.58 -10.95 -25.38
N GLY A 134 26.38 -11.63 -24.56
CA GLY A 134 27.02 -12.89 -24.94
C GLY A 134 26.04 -14.03 -25.23
N GLU A 135 24.92 -14.12 -24.52
CA GLU A 135 23.89 -15.13 -24.74
C GLU A 135 23.04 -14.83 -25.98
N HIS A 136 22.74 -13.55 -26.25
CA HIS A 136 22.07 -13.10 -27.46
C HIS A 136 22.90 -13.36 -28.73
N ASP A 137 24.23 -13.28 -28.61
CA ASP A 137 25.17 -13.66 -29.67
C ASP A 137 25.23 -15.18 -29.87
N LEU A 138 25.08 -15.97 -28.80
CA LEU A 138 25.04 -17.44 -28.86
C LEU A 138 23.72 -17.98 -29.44
N GLU A 139 22.59 -17.31 -29.21
CA GLU A 139 21.28 -17.70 -29.75
C GLU A 139 21.19 -17.52 -31.28
N ASN A 140 21.88 -16.50 -31.81
CA ASN A 140 22.03 -16.27 -33.26
C ASN A 140 23.04 -17.21 -33.94
N LEU A 141 23.80 -17.99 -33.17
CA LEU A 141 24.71 -19.03 -33.66
C LEU A 141 24.03 -20.41 -33.65
N THR A 142 22.91 -20.57 -34.36
CA THR A 142 22.39 -21.91 -34.68
C THR A 142 22.55 -22.21 -36.17
N PRO A 143 23.45 -23.13 -36.52
CA PRO A 143 23.06 -24.23 -37.41
C PRO A 143 23.76 -25.58 -37.10
N PRO A 144 23.34 -26.67 -37.75
CA PRO A 144 22.10 -27.41 -37.60
C PRO A 144 22.25 -28.54 -36.56
N GLU A 145 21.13 -29.22 -36.33
CA GLU A 145 20.95 -30.54 -35.72
C GLU A 145 22.18 -31.47 -35.66
N GLU A 146 22.22 -32.22 -34.57
CA GLU A 146 22.97 -33.47 -34.37
C GLU A 146 24.38 -33.34 -33.79
N LYS A 147 24.47 -33.71 -32.50
CA LYS A 147 25.51 -34.57 -31.87
C LYS A 147 25.94 -34.02 -30.52
N ASN A 148 25.13 -34.24 -29.49
CA ASN A 148 25.59 -34.24 -28.10
C ASN A 148 24.68 -35.06 -27.16
N SER A 149 24.22 -36.23 -27.63
CA SER A 149 23.59 -37.25 -26.77
C SER A 149 24.55 -37.88 -25.75
N GLU A 150 25.87 -37.65 -25.86
CA GLU A 150 26.87 -38.16 -24.93
C GLU A 150 27.21 -37.21 -23.76
N ILE A 151 27.09 -35.89 -23.94
CA ILE A 151 27.43 -34.92 -22.87
C ILE A 151 26.29 -34.78 -21.86
N VAL A 152 25.03 -34.83 -22.31
CA VAL A 152 23.84 -34.71 -21.45
C VAL A 152 23.73 -35.87 -20.44
N ASN A 153 24.18 -37.07 -20.82
CA ASN A 153 24.16 -38.22 -19.90
C ASN A 153 25.21 -38.17 -18.80
N LYS A 154 26.24 -37.31 -18.91
CA LYS A 154 27.34 -37.24 -17.94
C LYS A 154 27.12 -36.17 -16.85
N ILE A 155 26.10 -35.33 -17.00
CA ILE A 155 25.75 -34.25 -16.05
C ILE A 155 24.37 -34.52 -15.42
N SER A 156 23.90 -35.78 -15.40
CA SER A 156 22.73 -36.16 -14.61
C SER A 156 23.09 -36.10 -13.13
N THR A 157 22.89 -34.93 -12.52
CA THR A 157 22.89 -34.75 -11.06
C THR A 157 21.74 -35.57 -10.47
N PRO A 158 21.92 -36.29 -9.34
CA PRO A 158 20.82 -37.00 -8.71
C PRO A 158 19.96 -35.99 -7.94
N THR A 159 19.03 -35.34 -8.64
CA THR A 159 17.98 -34.53 -8.01
C THR A 159 16.71 -35.36 -7.91
N GLU A 160 16.75 -36.44 -7.12
CA GLU A 160 15.54 -37.09 -6.62
C GLU A 160 15.26 -36.60 -5.21
N TRP A 161 14.39 -35.61 -5.07
CA TRP A 161 13.69 -35.40 -3.80
C TRP A 161 12.47 -36.34 -3.78
N LYS A 162 12.34 -37.16 -2.75
CA LYS A 162 11.19 -38.04 -2.56
C LYS A 162 10.18 -37.31 -1.65
N ILE A 163 9.17 -36.67 -2.24
CA ILE A 163 8.04 -36.15 -1.45
C ILE A 163 7.16 -37.34 -1.07
N SER A 164 7.20 -37.72 0.21
CA SER A 164 6.26 -38.67 0.80
C SER A 164 5.02 -37.92 1.28
N TYR A 165 3.88 -38.13 0.64
CA TYR A 165 2.59 -37.68 1.13
C TYR A 165 1.88 -38.85 1.83
N THR A 166 1.47 -38.67 3.07
CA THR A 166 0.56 -39.59 3.74
C THR A 166 -0.85 -39.03 3.56
N ILE A 167 -1.65 -39.63 2.69
CA ILE A 167 -3.08 -39.30 2.60
C ILE A 167 -3.74 -39.85 3.87
N THR A 168 -4.00 -38.98 4.84
CA THR A 168 -4.93 -39.31 5.93
C THR A 168 -6.33 -39.18 5.36
N SER A 169 -6.95 -40.31 4.97
CA SER A 169 -8.35 -40.33 4.60
C SER A 169 -9.21 -39.93 5.80
N LYS A 170 -10.10 -38.96 5.59
CA LYS A 170 -11.15 -38.55 6.54
C LYS A 170 -11.97 -39.80 6.93
N PRO A 171 -12.38 -39.98 8.20
CA PRO A 171 -13.20 -41.13 8.57
C PRO A 171 -14.53 -41.04 7.81
N SER A 172 -14.90 -42.12 7.12
CA SER A 172 -16.22 -42.24 6.51
C SER A 172 -17.26 -42.28 7.63
N GLU A 173 -18.11 -41.26 7.69
CA GLU A 173 -19.31 -41.24 8.50
C GLU A 173 -20.22 -42.38 8.03
N SER A 174 -20.23 -43.50 8.76
CA SER A 174 -21.16 -44.59 8.51
C SER A 174 -22.55 -44.13 8.93
N SER A 175 -23.42 -43.92 7.96
CA SER A 175 -24.85 -43.74 8.15
C SER A 175 -25.43 -44.94 8.88
N GLU A 176 -25.73 -44.77 10.17
CA GLU A 176 -26.46 -45.74 10.97
C GLU A 176 -27.94 -45.67 10.56
N ASN A 177 -28.35 -46.68 9.80
CA ASN A 177 -29.70 -46.87 9.29
C ASN A 177 -30.63 -47.24 10.46
N LYS A 178 -31.57 -46.36 10.80
CA LYS A 178 -32.74 -46.68 11.62
C LYS A 178 -33.70 -47.52 10.80
N GLY A 179 -33.98 -48.74 11.26
CA GLY A 179 -35.04 -49.59 10.74
C GLY A 179 -35.56 -50.50 11.86
N ASP A 180 -36.72 -50.10 12.37
CA ASP A 180 -37.85 -50.85 12.94
C ASP A 180 -37.80 -52.39 12.96
#